data_AF-A0A8T5RQW3-F1
#
_entry.id   AF-A0A8T5RQW3-F1
#
_cell.length_a   1.000
_cell.length_b   1.000
_cell.length_c   1.000
_cell.angle_alpha   90.00
_cell.angle_beta   90.00
_cell.angle_gamma   90.00
#
_symmetry.space_group_name_H-M   'P 1'
#
loop_
_entity.id
_entity.type
_entity.pdbx_description
1 polymer ?
#
loop_
_entity_poly.entity_id
_entity_poly.type
_entity_poly.pdbx_seq_one_letter_code
_entity_poly.pdbx_strand_id
1 'polypeptide(L)'
;MPDEFDFKNYESMEEYGKTVEGTKHLHSLYLKAVNHPIRREILVIVNDAKKISKNRLLEILKDREILTDEATLGYNIDYLLKAFCVKKTVEENIIFYEITQSGQVVEYL
;
A
#
# COMPACT_ATOMS: atom_id res chain seq x y z
N MET A 1 -15.15 -17.45 14.44
CA MET A 1 -13.84 -17.02 13.94
C MET A 1 -14.04 -15.58 13.51
N PRO A 2 -13.25 -14.61 14.00
CA PRO A 2 -13.46 -13.22 13.66
C PRO A 2 -13.28 -13.01 12.15
N ASP A 3 -14.13 -12.15 11.59
CA ASP A 3 -14.18 -11.86 10.17
C ASP A 3 -13.49 -10.52 9.85
N GLU A 4 -13.39 -10.18 8.57
CA GLU A 4 -12.77 -8.90 8.14
C GLU A 4 -13.54 -7.68 8.67
N PHE A 5 -14.83 -7.83 9.03
CA PHE A 5 -15.62 -6.76 9.62
C PHE A 5 -15.22 -6.45 11.07
N ASP A 6 -14.71 -7.43 11.82
CA ASP A 6 -14.25 -7.26 13.20
C ASP A 6 -13.06 -6.29 13.34
N PHE A 7 -12.29 -6.09 12.26
CA PHE A 7 -11.11 -5.23 12.24
C PHE A 7 -11.31 -3.91 11.47
N LYS A 8 -12.53 -3.63 10.98
CA LYS A 8 -12.79 -2.47 10.10
C LYS A 8 -12.44 -1.11 10.71
N ASN A 9 -12.37 -1.02 12.04
CA ASN A 9 -12.08 0.20 12.79
C ASN A 9 -10.61 0.31 13.20
N TYR A 10 -9.77 -0.66 12.84
CA TYR A 10 -8.37 -0.68 13.25
C TYR A 10 -7.56 0.10 12.23
N GLU A 11 -6.98 1.21 12.67
CA GLU A 11 -6.33 2.20 11.82
C GLU A 11 -4.80 2.21 12.00
N SER A 12 -4.28 1.46 12.98
CA SER A 12 -2.86 1.43 13.30
C SER A 12 -2.35 0.03 13.62
N MET A 13 -1.04 -0.22 13.38
CA MET A 13 -0.39 -1.48 13.75
C MET A 13 -0.52 -1.79 15.25
N GLU A 14 -0.49 -0.77 16.11
CA GLU A 14 -0.65 -0.92 17.56
C GLU A 14 -2.02 -1.52 17.91
N GLU A 15 -3.08 -1.09 17.24
CA GLU A 15 -4.42 -1.64 17.46
C GLU A 15 -4.51 -3.10 17.03
N TYR A 16 -3.97 -3.46 15.86
CA TYR A 16 -3.90 -4.86 15.42
C TYR A 16 -3.07 -5.71 16.38
N GLY A 17 -2.04 -5.14 17.00
CA GLY A 17 -1.16 -5.80 17.96
C GLY A 17 -1.81 -6.11 19.32
N LYS A 18 -2.98 -5.53 19.64
CA LYS A 18 -3.67 -5.77 20.93
C LYS A 18 -4.19 -7.20 21.08
N THR A 19 -4.37 -7.92 19.97
CA THR A 19 -4.88 -9.29 19.97
C THR A 19 -4.07 -10.18 19.02
N VAL A 20 -4.10 -11.49 19.28
CA VAL A 20 -3.46 -12.49 18.41
C VAL A 20 -4.13 -12.53 17.04
N GLU A 21 -5.45 -12.40 17.02
CA GLU A 21 -6.27 -12.40 15.81
C GLU A 21 -6.01 -11.15 14.96
N GLY A 22 -5.92 -9.97 15.57
CA GLY A 22 -5.56 -8.73 14.88
C GLY A 22 -4.16 -8.81 14.27
N THR A 23 -3.19 -9.36 15.00
CA THR A 23 -1.83 -9.56 14.49
C THR A 23 -1.82 -10.52 13.29
N LYS A 24 -2.55 -11.64 13.38
CA LYS A 24 -2.68 -12.60 12.27
C LYS A 24 -3.34 -11.96 11.05
N HIS A 25 -4.40 -11.17 11.27
CA HIS A 25 -5.10 -10.47 10.20
C HIS A 25 -4.16 -9.50 9.48
N LEU A 26 -3.46 -8.64 10.22
CA LEU A 26 -2.51 -7.70 9.67
C LEU A 26 -1.38 -8.40 8.90
N HIS A 27 -0.85 -9.51 9.44
CA HIS A 27 0.19 -10.27 8.74
C HIS A 27 -0.32 -10.87 7.42
N SER A 28 -1.54 -11.42 7.40
CA SER A 28 -2.17 -11.91 6.16
C SER A 28 -2.39 -10.77 5.16
N LEU A 29 -2.88 -9.61 5.62
CA LEU A 29 -3.09 -8.43 4.79
C LEU A 29 -1.76 -7.97 4.17
N TYR A 30 -0.71 -7.87 5.00
CA TYR A 30 0.63 -7.53 4.56
C TYR A 30 1.18 -8.49 3.50
N LEU A 31 1.12 -9.79 3.75
CA LEU A 31 1.56 -10.81 2.79
C LEU A 31 0.85 -10.68 1.44
N LYS A 32 -0.46 -10.45 1.44
CA LYS A 32 -1.24 -10.23 0.21
C LYS A 32 -0.88 -8.91 -0.47
N ALA A 33 -0.49 -7.89 0.29
CA ALA A 33 -0.08 -6.60 -0.24
C ALA A 33 1.23 -6.73 -1.03
N VAL A 34 2.24 -7.37 -0.44
CA VAL A 34 3.58 -7.50 -1.02
C VAL A 34 3.69 -8.62 -2.06
N ASN A 35 2.88 -9.67 -1.99
CA ASN A 35 2.88 -10.78 -2.96
C ASN A 35 1.93 -10.55 -4.16
N HIS A 36 1.84 -9.32 -4.66
CA HIS A 36 1.03 -9.00 -5.83
C HIS A 36 1.86 -8.19 -6.85
N PRO A 37 1.93 -8.63 -8.13
CA PRO A 37 2.89 -8.08 -9.10
C PRO A 37 2.74 -6.57 -9.29
N ILE A 38 1.52 -6.09 -9.51
CA ILE A 38 1.27 -4.65 -9.69
C ILE A 38 1.62 -3.85 -8.43
N ARG A 39 1.36 -4.41 -7.24
CA ARG A 39 1.64 -3.72 -5.98
C ARG A 39 3.14 -3.64 -5.71
N ARG A 40 3.89 -4.70 -6.06
CA ARG A 40 5.36 -4.69 -6.01
C ARG A 40 5.92 -3.61 -6.90
N GLU A 41 5.46 -3.50 -8.14
CA GLU A 41 5.91 -2.45 -9.05
C GLU A 41 5.62 -1.04 -8.51
N ILE A 42 4.41 -0.83 -7.95
CA ILE A 42 4.07 0.43 -7.28
C ILE A 42 5.05 0.71 -6.13
N LEU A 43 5.33 -0.27 -5.27
CA LEU A 43 6.25 -0.11 -4.15
C LEU A 43 7.68 0.22 -4.62
N VAL A 44 8.17 -0.43 -5.68
CA VAL A 44 9.48 -0.13 -6.27
C VAL A 44 9.53 1.32 -6.74
N ILE A 45 8.55 1.76 -7.54
CA ILE A 45 8.51 3.13 -8.07
C ILE A 45 8.44 4.17 -6.93
N VAL A 46 7.59 3.93 -5.92
CA VAL A 46 7.47 4.84 -4.77
C VAL A 46 8.75 4.86 -3.93
N ASN A 47 9.43 3.72 -3.76
CA ASN A 47 10.70 3.64 -3.04
C ASN A 47 11.81 4.44 -3.73
N ASP A 48 11.91 4.29 -5.05
CA ASP A 48 12.92 4.96 -5.86
C ASP A 48 12.73 6.47 -5.85
N ALA A 49 11.47 6.92 -5.99
CA ALA A 49 11.14 8.34 -5.99
C ALA A 49 11.21 8.99 -4.60
N LYS A 50 11.19 8.19 -3.51
CA LYS A 50 11.00 8.58 -2.10
C LYS A 50 9.65 9.22 -1.79
N LYS A 51 9.18 10.11 -2.66
CA LYS A 51 7.89 10.77 -2.66
C LYS A 51 7.42 11.00 -4.09
N ILE A 52 6.19 10.61 -4.42
CA ILE A 52 5.65 10.72 -5.77
C ILE A 52 4.18 11.13 -5.75
N SER A 53 3.79 12.03 -6.66
CA SER A 53 2.38 12.40 -6.82
C SER A 53 1.58 11.28 -7.48
N LYS A 54 0.28 11.18 -7.17
CA LYS A 54 -0.61 10.19 -7.78
C LYS A 54 -0.57 10.24 -9.32
N ASN A 55 -0.59 11.44 -9.89
CA ASN A 55 -0.57 11.63 -11.34
C ASN A 55 0.74 11.12 -11.95
N ARG A 56 1.88 11.44 -11.33
CA ARG A 56 3.19 10.99 -11.82
C ARG A 56 3.36 9.48 -11.71
N LEU A 57 2.85 8.88 -10.63
CA LEU A 57 2.84 7.43 -10.48
C LEU A 57 2.01 6.75 -11.58
N LEU A 58 0.82 7.28 -11.88
CA LEU A 58 -0.03 6.76 -12.95
C LEU A 58 0.64 6.87 -14.33
N GLU A 59 1.31 7.98 -14.62
CA GLU A 59 2.10 8.14 -15.86
C GLU A 59 3.18 7.07 -15.99
N ILE A 60 4.02 6.89 -14.95
CA ILE A 60 5.11 5.89 -15.00
C ILE A 60 4.56 4.48 -15.20
N LEU A 61 3.46 4.13 -14.53
CA LEU A 61 2.86 2.80 -14.66
C LEU A 61 2.25 2.56 -16.05
N LYS A 62 1.71 3.60 -16.69
CA LYS A 62 1.24 3.58 -18.07
C LYS A 62 2.40 3.40 -19.05
N ASP A 63 3.47 4.18 -18.87
CA ASP A 63 4.66 4.15 -19.71
C ASP A 63 5.36 2.77 -19.65
N ARG A 64 5.26 2.08 -18.52
CA ARG A 64 5.79 0.72 -18.32
C ARG A 64 4.79 -0.40 -18.68
N GLU A 65 3.62 -0.06 -19.20
CA GLU A 65 2.55 -1.02 -19.56
C GLU A 65 2.08 -1.92 -18.38
N ILE A 66 2.21 -1.44 -17.14
CA ILE A 66 1.84 -2.19 -15.92
C ILE A 66 0.34 -2.07 -15.63
N LEU A 67 -0.20 -0.84 -15.72
CA LEU A 67 -1.63 -0.57 -15.63
C LEU A 67 -1.97 0.72 -16.37
N THR A 68 -3.23 0.85 -16.82
CA THR A 68 -3.66 1.97 -17.66
C THR A 68 -4.73 2.85 -17.04
N ASP A 69 -5.44 2.39 -16.02
CA ASP A 69 -6.60 3.09 -15.46
C ASP A 69 -6.41 3.49 -14.00
N GLU A 70 -7.01 4.63 -13.64
CA GLU A 70 -6.89 5.21 -12.31
C GLU A 70 -7.63 4.39 -11.24
N ALA A 71 -8.66 3.64 -11.60
CA ALA A 71 -9.45 2.86 -10.65
C ALA A 71 -8.65 1.65 -10.14
N THR A 72 -7.95 0.96 -11.04
CA THR A 72 -7.03 -0.12 -10.71
C THR A 72 -5.87 0.40 -9.86
N LEU A 73 -5.30 1.56 -10.18
CA LEU A 73 -4.30 2.20 -9.32
C LEU A 73 -4.86 2.46 -7.92
N GLY A 74 -6.07 3.04 -7.84
CA GLY A 74 -6.76 3.32 -6.59
C GLY A 74 -6.93 2.06 -5.72
N TYR A 75 -7.46 0.98 -6.30
CA TYR A 75 -7.63 -0.30 -5.61
C TYR A 75 -6.31 -0.85 -5.05
N ASN A 76 -5.24 -0.81 -5.85
CA ASN A 76 -3.94 -1.32 -5.43
C ASN A 76 -3.32 -0.46 -4.32
N ILE A 77 -3.41 0.87 -4.43
CA ILE A 77 -2.91 1.81 -3.43
C ILE A 77 -3.70 1.70 -2.13
N ASP A 78 -5.03 1.63 -2.18
CA ASP A 78 -5.87 1.47 -0.99
C ASP A 78 -5.49 0.20 -0.21
N TYR A 79 -5.18 -0.88 -0.93
CA TYR A 79 -4.67 -2.10 -0.31
C TYR A 79 -3.30 -1.89 0.36
N LEU A 80 -2.38 -1.21 -0.31
CA LEU A 80 -1.06 -0.89 0.23
C LEU A 80 -1.14 0.04 1.45
N LEU A 81 -2.09 0.98 1.47
CA LEU A 81 -2.36 1.87 2.61
C LEU A 81 -2.88 1.07 3.81
N LYS A 82 -3.88 0.20 3.60
CA LYS A 82 -4.40 -0.69 4.65
C LYS A 82 -3.33 -1.60 5.23
N ALA A 83 -2.40 -2.07 4.40
CA ALA A 83 -1.26 -2.88 4.81
C ALA A 83 -0.08 -2.07 5.35
N PHE A 84 -0.24 -0.75 5.54
CA PHE A 84 0.79 0.18 6.02
C PHE A 84 2.10 0.15 5.23
N CYS A 85 2.05 -0.21 3.93
CA CYS A 85 3.23 -0.28 3.06
C CYS A 85 3.58 1.08 2.44
N VAL A 86 2.58 1.95 2.30
CA VAL A 86 2.73 3.33 1.84
C VAL A 86 1.97 4.27 2.77
N LYS A 87 2.37 5.53 2.81
CA LYS A 87 1.62 6.61 3.45
C LYS A 87 1.12 7.59 2.40
N LYS A 88 -0.04 8.19 2.66
CA LYS A 88 -0.66 9.21 1.81
C LYS A 88 -0.54 10.57 2.48
N THR A 89 -0.05 11.57 1.75
CA THR A 89 -0.02 12.96 2.17
C THR A 89 -0.75 13.81 1.14
N VAL A 90 -1.36 14.92 1.57
CA VAL A 90 -2.04 15.88 0.69
C VAL A 90 -1.39 17.24 0.88
N GLU A 91 -0.83 17.77 -0.20
CA GLU A 91 -0.14 19.06 -0.23
C GLU A 91 -0.71 19.85 -1.40
N GLU A 92 -1.19 21.08 -1.16
CA GLU A 92 -1.74 21.95 -2.21
C GLU A 92 -2.81 21.26 -3.10
N ASN A 93 -3.70 20.46 -2.50
CA ASN A 93 -4.70 19.62 -3.19
C ASN A 93 -4.13 18.51 -4.10
N ILE A 94 -2.84 18.20 -4.01
CA ILE A 94 -2.19 17.10 -4.71
C ILE A 94 -1.93 15.95 -3.74
N ILE A 95 -2.29 14.74 -4.16
CA ILE A 95 -2.04 13.51 -3.41
C ILE A 95 -0.62 13.03 -3.68
N PHE A 96 0.15 12.81 -2.62
CA PHE A 96 1.47 12.20 -2.66
C PHE A 96 1.49 10.87 -1.92
N TYR A 97 2.35 9.99 -2.39
CA TYR A 97 2.66 8.71 -1.78
C TYR A 97 4.13 8.62 -1.43
N GLU A 98 4.41 8.07 -0.26
CA GLU A 98 5.75 7.82 0.23
C GLU A 98 5.80 6.41 0.81
N ILE A 99 6.93 5.74 0.66
CA ILE A 99 7.10 4.39 1.17
C ILE A 99 7.29 4.40 2.70
N THR A 100 6.76 3.40 3.38
CA THR A 100 7.05 3.17 4.80
C THR A 100 8.15 2.12 4.95
N GLN A 101 8.68 1.95 6.15
CA GLN A 101 9.63 0.87 6.43
C GLN A 101 9.07 -0.51 6.07
N SER A 102 7.78 -0.75 6.32
CA SER A 102 7.11 -2.01 5.99
C SER A 102 7.01 -2.26 4.48
N GLY A 103 6.88 -1.18 3.70
CA GLY A 103 6.82 -1.23 2.24
C GLY A 103 8.18 -1.48 1.56
N GLN A 104 9.30 -1.13 2.22
CA GLN A 104 10.66 -1.28 1.67
C GLN A 104 11.12 -2.73 1.47
N VAL A 105 10.32 -3.71 1.90
CA VAL A 105 10.63 -5.15 1.78
C VAL A 105 10.78 -5.63 0.33
N VAL A 106 10.30 -4.86 -0.66
CA VAL A 106 10.57 -5.14 -2.08
C VAL A 106 12.04 -5.13 -2.47
N GLU A 107 12.96 -4.58 -1.66
CA GLU A 107 14.40 -4.63 -1.92
C GLU A 107 15.01 -6.03 -1.70
N TYR A 108 14.29 -6.95 -1.05
CA TYR A 108 14.81 -8.25 -0.62
C TYR A 108 14.09 -9.46 -1.24
N LEU A 109 13.20 -9.24 -2.21
CA LEU A 109 12.33 -10.25 -2.86
C LEU A 109 12.47 -10.24 -4.38
#